data_AF-A0A2K3YGI7-F1
#
_entry.id   AF-A0A2K3YGI7-F1
#
_cell.length_a   1.000
_cell.length_b   1.000
_cell.length_c   1.000
_cell.angle_alpha   90.00
_cell.angle_beta   90.00
_cell.angle_gamma   90.00
#
_symmetry.space_group_name_H-M   'P 1'
#
loop_
_entity.id
_entity.type
_entity.pdbx_description
1 polymer ?
#
loop_
_entity_poly.entity_id
_entity_poly.type
_entity_poly.pdbx_seq_one_letter_code
_entity_poly.pdbx_strand_id
1 'polypeptide(L)' 'RGPSSYHPKMMLKIILYGYAHSVFSGRRIEFLLKDSCRMMWLAQGQTPSYRTINRFRVNPYMMEFLH' A
#
# COMPACT_ATOMS: atom_id res chain seq x y z
N ARG A 1 -4.95 -11.14 16.84
CA ARG A 1 -4.25 -10.51 15.69
C ARG A 1 -4.80 -11.16 14.42
N GLY A 2 -5.78 -10.53 13.77
CA GLY A 2 -6.42 -11.10 12.59
C GLY A 2 -5.54 -10.95 11.34
N PRO A 3 -5.70 -11.82 10.33
CA PRO A 3 -5.02 -11.66 9.06
C PRO A 3 -5.36 -10.28 8.48
N SER A 4 -4.39 -9.61 7.86
CA SER A 4 -4.68 -8.42 7.08
C SER A 4 -5.75 -8.78 6.05
N SER A 5 -6.92 -8.14 6.10
CA SER A 5 -8.04 -8.36 5.16
C SER A 5 -7.69 -8.13 3.69
N TYR A 6 -6.46 -7.71 3.40
CA TYR A 6 -5.96 -7.33 2.09
C TYR A 6 -4.92 -8.33 1.61
N HIS A 7 -5.01 -8.70 0.32
CA HIS A 7 -4.07 -9.64 -0.29
C HIS A 7 -2.65 -9.02 -0.35
N PRO A 8 -1.59 -9.73 0.13
CA PRO A 8 -0.23 -9.19 0.17
C PRO A 8 0.30 -8.70 -1.18
N LYS A 9 0.00 -9.44 -2.27
CA LYS A 9 0.36 -9.00 -3.63
C LYS A 9 -0.27 -7.66 -4.02
N MET A 10 -1.49 -7.35 -3.56
CA MET A 10 -2.14 -6.06 -3.85
C MET A 10 -1.45 -4.95 -3.05
N MET A 11 -1.22 -5.16 -1.75
CA MET A 11 -0.51 -4.22 -0.89
C MET A 11 0.89 -3.90 -1.41
N LEU A 12 1.61 -4.89 -1.93
CA LEU A 12 2.93 -4.68 -2.52
C LEU A 12 2.86 -3.82 -3.79
N LYS A 13 1.90 -4.07 -4.69
CA LYS A 13 1.71 -3.29 -5.93
C LYS A 13 1.50 -1.81 -5.64
N ILE A 14 0.63 -1.47 -4.69
CA ILE A 14 0.32 -0.06 -4.37
C ILE A 14 1.51 0.66 -3.74
N ILE A 15 2.31 -0.05 -2.91
CA ILE A 15 3.51 0.51 -2.29
C ILE A 15 4.58 0.74 -3.35
N LEU A 16 4.84 -0.25 -4.20
CA LEU A 16 5.83 -0.14 -5.27
C LEU A 16 5.49 1.00 -6.24
N TYR A 17 4.21 1.12 -6.63
CA TYR A 17 3.75 2.24 -7.44
C TYR A 17 3.95 3.58 -6.72
N GLY A 18 3.58 3.67 -5.44
CA GLY A 18 3.80 4.88 -4.63
C GLY A 18 5.28 5.30 -4.62
N TYR A 19 6.19 4.35 -4.39
CA TYR A 19 7.62 4.61 -4.33
C TYR A 19 8.21 5.00 -5.69
N ALA A 20 7.77 4.37 -6.78
CA ALA A 20 8.16 4.73 -8.14
C ALA A 20 7.76 6.18 -8.51
N HIS A 21 6.71 6.70 -7.87
CA HIS A 21 6.26 8.08 -8.03
C HIS A 21 6.75 9.03 -6.92
N SER A 22 7.79 8.64 -6.17
CA SER A 22 8.36 9.41 -5.05
C SER A 22 7.36 9.73 -3.92
N VAL A 23 6.33 8.90 -3.76
CA VAL A 23 5.32 9.01 -2.70
C VAL A 23 5.56 7.96 -1.63
N PHE A 24 6.32 8.34 -0.61
CA PHE A 24 6.68 7.45 0.49
C PHE A 24 5.74 7.52 1.70
N SER A 25 4.90 8.57 1.78
CA SER A 25 3.98 8.77 2.90
C SER A 25 2.76 7.87 2.77
N GLY A 26 2.50 7.03 3.78
CA GLY A 26 1.32 6.16 3.80
C GLY A 26 -0.01 6.90 3.69
N ARG A 27 -0.11 8.12 4.26
CA ARG A 27 -1.30 8.99 4.10
C ARG A 27 -1.47 9.48 2.67
N ARG A 28 -0.36 9.73 1.97
CA ARG A 28 -0.40 10.20 0.58
C ARG A 28 -0.71 9.06 -0.39
N ILE A 29 -0.27 7.84 -0.07
CA ILE A 29 -0.70 6.63 -0.77
C ILE A 29 -2.21 6.39 -0.56
N GLU A 30 -2.73 6.56 0.67
CA GLU A 30 -4.17 6.47 0.95
C GLU A 30 -4.98 7.53 0.17
N PHE A 31 -4.45 8.75 0.04
CA PHE A 31 -5.06 9.77 -0.81
C PHE A 31 -5.07 9.36 -2.28
N LEU A 32 -3.94 8.86 -2.81
CA LEU A 32 -3.84 8.39 -4.20
C LEU A 32 -4.79 7.23 -4.50
N LEU A 33 -5.07 6.37 -3.53
CA LEU A 33 -6.04 5.27 -3.67
C LEU A 33 -7.47 5.76 -3.93
N LYS A 34 -7.77 7.05 -3.65
CA LYS A 34 -9.07 7.68 -3.90
C LYS A 34 -9.04 8.66 -5.07
N ASP A 35 -7.91 9.32 -5.29
CA ASP A 35 -7.75 10.40 -6.26
C ASP A 35 -7.24 9.90 -7.63
N SER A 36 -6.41 8.84 -7.64
CA SER A 36 -5.78 8.34 -8.87
C SER A 36 -6.49 7.09 -9.38
N CYS A 37 -7.07 7.19 -10.58
CA CYS A 37 -7.68 6.06 -11.29
C CYS A 37 -6.70 4.88 -11.47
N ARG A 38 -5.42 5.16 -11.72
CA ARG A 38 -4.37 4.11 -11.81
C ARG A 38 -4.21 3.35 -10.49
N MET A 39 -4.16 4.07 -9.38
CA MET A 39 -4.00 3.45 -8.05
C MET A 39 -5.26 2.68 -7.64
N MET A 40 -6.45 3.22 -7.94
CA MET A 40 -7.72 2.53 -7.74
C MET A 40 -7.79 1.21 -8.52
N TRP A 41 -7.35 1.20 -9.78
CA TRP A 41 -7.33 0.01 -10.62
C TRP A 41 -6.32 -1.03 -10.09
N LEU A 42 -5.11 -0.60 -9.73
CA LEU A 42 -4.08 -1.44 -9.11
C LEU A 42 -4.56 -2.09 -7.80
N ALA A 43 -5.32 -1.34 -7.01
CA ALA A 43 -5.89 -1.80 -5.75
C ALA A 43 -7.22 -2.57 -5.93
N GLN A 44 -7.71 -2.74 -7.16
CA GLN A 44 -8.98 -3.40 -7.46
C GLN A 44 -10.17 -2.76 -6.71
N GLY A 45 -10.16 -1.43 -6.57
CA GLY A 45 -11.17 -0.69 -5.82
C GLY A 45 -11.05 -0.79 -4.29
N GLN A 46 -10.06 -1.51 -3.77
CA GLN A 46 -9.80 -1.58 -2.33
C GLN A 46 -9.05 -0.33 -1.87
N THR A 47 -9.47 0.25 -0.73
CA THR A 47 -8.85 1.46 -0.17
C THR A 47 -8.27 1.18 1.22
N PRO A 48 -7.11 0.49 1.32
CA PRO A 48 -6.46 0.27 2.61
C PRO A 48 -6.07 1.60 3.25
N SER A 49 -6.40 1.75 4.54
CA SER A 49 -6.03 2.96 5.30
C SER A 49 -4.51 3.12 5.44
N TYR A 50 -4.03 4.33 5.74
CA TYR A 50 -2.60 4.54 6.02
C TYR A 50 -2.07 3.65 7.14
N ARG A 51 -2.91 3.29 8.13
CA ARG A 51 -2.53 2.38 9.23
C ARG A 51 -2.28 0.98 8.71
N THR A 52 -3.11 0.49 7.79
CA THR A 52 -2.96 -0.82 7.15
C THR A 52 -1.68 -0.85 6.31
N ILE A 53 -1.44 0.20 5.51
CA ILE A 53 -0.24 0.34 4.68
C ILE A 53 1.01 0.33 5.56
N ASN A 54 1.02 1.11 6.64
CA ASN A 54 2.16 1.18 7.54
C ASN A 54 2.39 -0.15 8.28
N ARG A 55 1.33 -0.83 8.72
CA ARG A 55 1.45 -2.17 9.32
C ARG A 55 2.06 -3.20 8.37
N PHE A 56 1.73 -3.11 7.08
CA PHE A 56 2.30 -3.99 6.06
C PHE A 56 3.79 -3.69 5.82
N ARG A 57 4.17 -2.41 5.82
CA ARG A 57 5.57 -1.98 5.66
C ARG A 57 6.47 -2.41 6.82
N VAL A 58 5.99 -2.32 8.06
CA VAL A 58 6.77 -2.70 9.25
C VAL A 58 6.82 -4.19 9.51
N ASN A 59 6.19 -4.99 8.65
CA ASN A 59 6.31 -6.44 8.73
C ASN A 59 7.78 -6.83 8.47
N PRO A 60 8.43 -7.61 9.36
CA PRO A 60 9.85 -7.97 9.22
C PRO A 60 10.21 -8.53 7.84
N TYR A 61 9.35 -9.37 7.26
CA TYR A 61 9.56 -9.93 5.92
C TYR A 61 9.51 -8.85 4.84
N MET A 62 8.61 -7.88 4.96
CA MET A 62 8.46 -6.81 3.96
C MET A 62 9.52 -5.72 4.10
N MET A 63 10.03 -5.49 5.32
CA MET A 63 11.14 -4.57 5.55
C MET A 63 12.39 -4.99 4.78
N GLU A 64 12.72 -6.28 4.76
CA GLU A 64 13.86 -6.80 4.00
C GLU A 64 13.74 -6.56 2.49
N PHE A 65 12.53 -6.63 1.92
CA PHE A 65 12.31 -6.42 0.49
C PHE A 65 12.17 -4.95 0.07
N LEU A 66 11.81 -4.05 0.98
CA LEU A 66 11.51 -2.65 0.69
C LEU A 66 12.66 -1.69 1.05
N HIS A 67 13.76 -2.20 1.61
CA HIS A 67 14.98 -1.48 1.95
C HIS A 67 16.11 -1.88 1.00
#